data_AF-A0A924V0X7-F1
#
_entry.id   AF-A0A924V0X7-F1
#
_cell.length_a   1.000
_cell.length_b   1.000
_cell.length_c   1.000
_cell.angle_alpha   90.00
_cell.angle_beta   90.00
_cell.angle_gamma   90.00
#
_symmetry.space_group_name_H-M   'P 1'
#
loop_
_entity.id
_entity.type
_entity.pdbx_description
1 polymer ?
#
loop_
_entity_poly.entity_id
_entity_poly.type
_entity_poly.pdbx_seq_one_letter_code
_entity_poly.pdbx_strand_id
1 'polypeptide(L)'
;MSGFAIIRSLLPYLWPKGERGLRVRVVVAVLLLFVAKLTTSYLPILYKHAIDALSLKNPSVLIVPIALIIAYGMTRVMALLFTELRDTVFARVQQHVIRVVGVKVFDHLHHLSLRFHLSRQTGGVNRSIERGTRAIDTLLSYLLFSLVPTLFEIGLVTIILWKMFNGW
;
A
#
# COMPACT_ATOMS: atom_id res chain seq x y z
N MET A 1 -13.26 -18.01 13.67
CA MET A 1 -11.81 -17.70 13.64
C MET A 1 -11.65 -16.19 13.73
N SER A 2 -10.77 -15.67 14.58
CA SER A 2 -10.56 -14.22 14.69
C SER A 2 -9.98 -13.65 13.38
N GLY A 3 -10.37 -12.44 12.98
CA GLY A 3 -9.87 -11.82 11.75
C GLY A 3 -8.33 -11.72 11.70
N PHE A 4 -7.70 -11.52 12.85
CA PHE A 4 -6.25 -11.52 12.99
C PHE A 4 -5.59 -12.86 12.63
N ALA A 5 -6.23 -13.99 12.97
CA ALA A 5 -5.71 -15.31 12.63
C ALA A 5 -5.73 -15.55 11.11
N ILE A 6 -6.72 -15.01 10.39
CA ILE A 6 -6.80 -15.08 8.93
C ILE A 6 -5.70 -14.23 8.28
N ILE A 7 -5.48 -13.02 8.77
CA ILE A 7 -4.40 -12.16 8.26
C ILE A 7 -3.04 -12.84 8.47
N ARG A 8 -2.81 -13.41 9.67
CA ARG A 8 -1.58 -14.12 10.00
C ARG A 8 -1.38 -15.38 9.14
N SER A 9 -2.45 -16.07 8.76
CA SER A 9 -2.35 -17.24 7.88
C SER A 9 -2.10 -16.88 6.41
N LEU A 10 -2.44 -15.66 5.99
CA LEU A 10 -2.20 -15.18 4.64
C LEU A 10 -0.84 -14.49 4.44
N LEU A 11 -0.24 -13.96 5.52
CA LEU A 11 1.07 -13.30 5.50
C LEU A 11 2.21 -14.12 4.83
N PRO A 12 2.30 -15.45 5.01
CA PRO A 12 3.33 -16.26 4.36
C PRO A 12 3.26 -16.27 2.83
N TYR A 13 2.11 -15.98 2.22
CA TYR A 13 1.99 -15.90 0.76
C TYR A 13 2.63 -14.62 0.20
N LEU A 14 2.65 -13.53 0.96
CA LEU A 14 3.40 -12.31 0.61
C LEU A 14 4.90 -12.48 0.82
N TRP A 15 5.30 -13.25 1.84
CA TRP A 15 6.69 -13.42 2.26
C TRP A 15 7.15 -14.88 2.16
N PRO A 16 7.36 -15.41 0.93
CA PRO A 16 7.81 -16.78 0.74
C PRO A 16 9.23 -16.98 1.27
N LYS A 17 9.44 -18.03 2.08
CA LYS A 17 10.74 -18.32 2.74
C LYS A 17 11.85 -18.71 1.74
N GLY A 18 11.51 -19.18 0.54
CA GLY A 18 12.47 -19.63 -0.48
C GLY A 18 12.93 -18.55 -1.47
N GLU A 19 12.12 -17.53 -1.74
CA GLU A 19 12.39 -16.57 -2.82
C GLU A 19 12.92 -15.24 -2.29
N ARG A 20 14.25 -15.09 -2.22
CA ARG A 20 14.88 -13.83 -1.78
C ARG A 20 14.46 -12.63 -2.65
N GLY A 21 14.30 -12.82 -3.97
CA GLY A 21 13.89 -11.76 -4.89
C GLY A 21 12.51 -11.18 -4.58
N LEU A 22 11.53 -12.01 -4.19
CA LEU A 22 10.20 -11.54 -3.80
C LEU A 22 10.24 -10.77 -2.49
N ARG A 23 10.99 -11.27 -1.49
CA ARG A 23 11.17 -10.57 -0.21
C ARG A 23 11.76 -9.19 -0.40
N VAL A 24 12.80 -9.06 -1.24
CA VAL A 24 13.39 -7.76 -1.57
C VAL A 24 12.36 -6.84 -2.23
N ARG A 25 11.56 -7.34 -3.17
CA ARG A 25 10.48 -6.54 -3.80
C ARG A 25 9.45 -6.05 -2.80
N VAL A 26 9.03 -6.90 -1.85
CA VAL A 26 8.10 -6.50 -0.78
C VAL A 26 8.72 -5.41 0.08
N VAL A 27 9.98 -5.57 0.50
CA VAL A 27 10.70 -4.55 1.29
C VAL A 27 10.80 -3.24 0.53
N VAL A 28 11.21 -3.27 -0.74
CA VAL A 28 11.33 -2.09 -1.60
C VAL A 28 9.97 -1.41 -1.77
N ALA A 29 8.90 -2.15 -2.03
CA ALA A 29 7.55 -1.59 -2.14
C ALA A 29 7.09 -0.92 -0.83
N VAL A 30 7.35 -1.56 0.32
CA VAL A 30 7.03 -1.00 1.64
C VAL A 30 7.84 0.26 1.92
N LEU A 31 9.14 0.30 1.57
CA LEU A 31 9.97 1.49 1.71
C LEU A 31 9.47 2.64 0.83
N LEU A 32 9.19 2.39 -0.45
CA LEU A 32 8.63 3.37 -1.37
C LEU A 32 7.29 3.92 -0.87
N LEU A 33 6.45 3.05 -0.30
CA LEU A 33 5.19 3.43 0.34
C LEU A 33 5.41 4.40 1.50
N PHE A 34 6.30 4.09 2.43
CA PHE A 34 6.59 4.98 3.56
C PHE A 34 7.15 6.32 3.09
N VAL A 35 8.06 6.32 2.12
CA VAL A 35 8.60 7.56 1.54
C VAL A 35 7.50 8.40 0.88
N ALA A 36 6.62 7.78 0.09
CA ALA A 36 5.48 8.45 -0.52
C ALA A 36 4.57 9.08 0.57
N LYS A 37 4.24 8.33 1.63
CA LYS A 37 3.33 8.81 2.68
C LYS A 37 3.93 9.87 3.58
N LEU A 38 5.23 9.78 3.89
CA LEU A 38 5.96 10.84 4.57
C LEU A 38 5.96 12.13 3.75
N THR A 39 6.18 12.01 2.44
CA THR A 39 6.13 13.15 1.51
C THR A 39 4.74 13.79 1.48
N THR A 40 3.67 12.99 1.40
CA THR A 40 2.28 13.50 1.45
C THR A 40 1.91 14.11 2.79
N SER A 41 2.43 13.57 3.89
CA SER A 41 2.19 14.12 5.22
C SER A 41 2.93 15.44 5.47
N TYR A 42 4.05 15.68 4.77
CA TYR A 42 4.82 16.93 4.88
C TYR A 42 4.26 18.08 4.01
N LEU A 43 3.51 17.77 2.95
CA LEU A 43 2.90 18.75 2.03
C LEU A 43 2.11 19.89 2.71
N PRO A 44 1.29 19.66 3.75
CA PRO A 44 0.59 20.73 4.48
C PRO A 44 1.54 21.74 5.14
N ILE A 45 2.67 21.27 5.67
CA ILE A 45 3.69 22.13 6.31
C ILE A 45 4.36 23.00 5.24
N LEU A 46 4.70 22.43 4.09
CA LEU A 46 5.26 23.18 2.96
C LEU A 46 4.28 24.23 2.43
N TYR A 47 3.00 23.88 2.35
CA TYR A 47 1.93 24.80 1.94
C TYR A 47 1.75 25.95 2.94
N LYS A 48 1.81 25.65 4.25
CA LYS A 48 1.80 26.67 5.31
C LYS A 48 2.92 27.69 5.10
N HIS A 49 4.17 27.24 4.93
CA HIS A 49 5.30 28.15 4.70
C HIS A 49 5.13 29.02 3.45
N ALA A 50 4.50 28.49 2.39
CA ALA A 50 4.21 29.27 1.18
C ALA A 50 3.21 30.41 1.46
N ILE A 51 2.16 30.15 2.25
CA ILE A 51 1.16 31.16 2.65
C ILE A 51 1.78 32.20 3.61
N ASP A 52 2.57 31.75 4.58
CA ASP A 52 3.24 32.63 5.54
C ASP A 52 4.19 33.60 4.82
N ALA A 53 4.94 33.10 3.82
CA ALA A 53 5.84 33.92 3.01
C ALA A 53 5.11 34.98 2.16
N LEU A 54 3.88 34.68 1.69
CA LEU A 54 3.02 35.64 0.97
C LEU A 54 2.43 36.71 1.90
N SER A 55 2.28 36.41 3.18
CA SER A 55 1.67 37.32 4.17
C SER A 55 2.63 38.40 4.67
N LEU A 56 3.94 38.24 4.45
CA LEU A 56 4.96 39.22 4.81
C LEU A 56 4.95 40.40 3.83
N LYS A 57 4.81 41.62 4.36
CA LYS A 57 4.57 42.89 3.64
C LYS A 57 5.80 43.45 2.89
N ASN A 58 6.73 42.59 2.45
CA ASN A 58 7.96 42.98 1.75
C ASN A 58 7.91 42.55 0.26
N PRO A 59 7.60 43.47 -0.67
CA PRO A 59 7.45 43.15 -2.09
C PRO A 59 8.76 42.69 -2.77
N SER A 60 9.92 42.94 -2.16
CA SER A 60 11.24 42.61 -2.72
C SER A 60 11.65 41.13 -2.59
N VAL A 61 10.83 40.27 -1.97
CA VAL A 61 11.16 38.87 -1.66
C VAL A 61 10.21 37.87 -2.34
N LEU A 62 9.56 38.26 -3.45
CA LEU A 62 8.58 37.44 -4.18
C LEU A 62 9.15 36.09 -4.70
N ILE A 63 10.46 35.99 -4.85
CA ILE A 63 11.18 34.75 -5.21
C ILE A 63 10.93 33.62 -4.20
N VAL A 64 10.80 33.92 -2.91
CA VAL A 64 10.66 32.88 -1.87
C VAL A 64 9.30 32.16 -1.96
N PRO A 65 8.14 32.86 -2.01
CA PRO A 65 6.85 32.23 -2.25
C PRO A 65 6.79 31.40 -3.54
N ILE A 66 7.33 31.93 -4.65
CA ILE A 66 7.31 31.24 -5.94
C ILE A 66 8.13 29.94 -5.87
N ALA A 67 9.33 30.00 -5.27
CA ALA A 67 10.16 28.81 -5.07
C ALA A 67 9.46 27.76 -4.19
N LEU A 68 8.75 28.18 -3.13
CA LEU A 68 7.98 27.27 -2.27
C LEU A 68 6.80 26.62 -3.00
N ILE A 69 6.09 27.34 -3.86
CA ILE A 69 4.99 26.79 -4.69
C ILE A 69 5.53 25.77 -5.70
N ILE A 70 6.65 26.07 -6.36
CA ILE A 70 7.31 25.14 -7.28
C ILE A 70 7.77 23.89 -6.52
N ALA A 71 8.40 24.07 -5.34
CA ALA A 71 8.81 22.96 -4.48
C ALA A 71 7.61 22.11 -4.04
N TYR A 72 6.49 22.72 -3.69
CA TYR A 72 5.23 22.03 -3.37
C TYR A 72 4.75 21.18 -4.55
N GLY A 73 4.72 21.74 -5.76
CA GLY A 73 4.34 21.04 -6.97
C GLY A 73 5.25 19.84 -7.26
N MET A 74 6.57 20.04 -7.20
CA MET A 74 7.55 18.98 -7.41
C MET A 74 7.43 17.87 -6.37
N THR A 75 7.27 18.23 -5.10
CA THR A 75 7.10 17.29 -3.99
C THR A 75 5.83 16.43 -4.19
N ARG A 76 4.74 17.03 -4.66
CA ARG A 76 3.50 16.32 -4.99
C ARG A 76 3.67 15.34 -6.13
N VAL A 77 4.37 15.74 -7.20
CA VAL A 77 4.68 14.85 -8.33
C VAL A 77 5.57 13.68 -7.88
N MET A 78 6.59 13.95 -7.06
CA MET A 78 7.47 12.90 -6.52
C MET A 78 6.71 11.90 -5.63
N ALA A 79 5.77 12.36 -4.81
CA ALA A 79 4.94 11.47 -4.01
C ALA A 79 4.08 10.53 -4.88
N LEU A 80 3.52 11.04 -5.98
CA LEU A 80 2.79 10.23 -6.95
C LEU A 80 3.71 9.21 -7.62
N LEU A 81 4.89 9.64 -8.08
CA LEU A 81 5.88 8.75 -8.69
C LEU A 81 6.29 7.60 -7.76
N PHE A 82 6.54 7.86 -6.48
CA PHE A 82 6.85 6.80 -5.51
C PHE A 82 5.69 5.83 -5.31
N THR A 83 4.45 6.31 -5.39
CA THR A 83 3.24 5.47 -5.30
C THR A 83 3.17 4.53 -6.51
N GLU A 84 3.32 5.05 -7.72
CA GLU A 84 3.29 4.26 -8.96
C GLU A 84 4.45 3.26 -9.05
N LEU A 85 5.66 3.67 -8.63
CA LEU A 85 6.83 2.81 -8.60
C LEU A 85 6.63 1.63 -7.63
N ARG A 86 6.09 1.90 -6.44
CA ARG A 86 5.73 0.86 -5.48
C ARG A 86 4.74 -0.13 -6.09
N ASP A 87 3.67 0.36 -6.72
CA ASP A 87 2.63 -0.50 -7.28
C ASP A 87 3.20 -1.37 -8.41
N THR A 88 4.08 -0.82 -9.23
CA THR A 88 4.82 -1.55 -10.27
C THR A 88 5.74 -2.64 -9.68
N VAL A 89 6.49 -2.31 -8.63
CA VAL A 89 7.37 -3.27 -7.94
C VAL A 89 6.55 -4.40 -7.30
N PHE A 90 5.41 -4.06 -6.71
CA PHE A 90 4.54 -4.99 -5.99
C PHE A 90 3.66 -5.85 -6.90
N ALA A 91 3.36 -5.42 -8.12
CA ALA A 91 2.58 -6.19 -9.08
C ALA A 91 3.12 -7.63 -9.27
N ARG A 92 4.45 -7.81 -9.27
CA ARG A 92 5.04 -9.16 -9.35
C ARG A 92 4.75 -10.02 -8.11
N VAL A 93 4.65 -9.41 -6.93
CA VAL A 93 4.29 -10.10 -5.68
C VAL A 93 2.82 -10.52 -5.72
N GLN A 94 1.92 -9.65 -6.18
CA GLN A 94 0.49 -9.96 -6.36
C GLN A 94 0.29 -11.16 -7.29
N GLN A 95 0.94 -11.14 -8.45
CA GLN A 95 0.87 -12.26 -9.39
C GLN A 95 1.43 -13.56 -8.82
N HIS A 96 2.46 -13.49 -7.98
CA HIS A 96 2.96 -14.65 -7.26
C HIS A 96 1.93 -15.20 -6.27
N VAL A 97 1.30 -14.34 -5.45
CA VAL A 97 0.26 -14.74 -4.50
C VAL A 97 -0.90 -15.43 -5.21
N ILE A 98 -1.43 -14.81 -6.26
CA ILE A 98 -2.53 -15.37 -7.07
C ILE A 98 -2.15 -16.75 -7.62
N ARG A 99 -0.94 -16.88 -8.17
CA ARG A 99 -0.45 -18.15 -8.73
C ARG A 99 -0.33 -19.23 -7.65
N VAL A 100 0.34 -18.96 -6.54
CA VAL A 100 0.61 -19.95 -5.50
C VAL A 100 -0.68 -20.41 -4.84
N VAL A 101 -1.58 -19.48 -4.49
CA VAL A 101 -2.87 -19.83 -3.91
C VAL A 101 -3.72 -20.57 -4.92
N GLY A 102 -3.75 -20.14 -6.18
CA GLY A 102 -4.49 -20.80 -7.26
C GLY A 102 -4.03 -22.24 -7.48
N VAL A 103 -2.72 -22.48 -7.57
CA VAL A 103 -2.14 -23.83 -7.73
C VAL A 103 -2.46 -24.71 -6.52
N LYS A 104 -2.35 -24.19 -5.30
CA LYS A 104 -2.64 -24.96 -4.08
C LYS A 104 -4.13 -25.36 -4.00
N VAL A 105 -5.03 -24.47 -4.40
CA VAL A 105 -6.47 -24.79 -4.47
C VAL A 105 -6.74 -25.79 -5.59
N PHE A 106 -6.10 -25.64 -6.75
CA PHE A 106 -6.24 -26.55 -7.87
C PHE A 106 -5.77 -27.97 -7.53
N ASP A 107 -4.62 -28.09 -6.86
CA ASP A 107 -4.06 -29.35 -6.37
C ASP A 107 -5.02 -30.01 -5.36
N HIS A 108 -5.52 -29.25 -4.38
CA HIS A 108 -6.51 -29.75 -3.44
C HIS A 108 -7.79 -30.25 -4.13
N LEU A 109 -8.25 -29.55 -5.17
CA LEU A 109 -9.41 -29.96 -5.93
C LEU A 109 -9.19 -31.30 -6.65
N HIS A 110 -7.99 -31.60 -7.14
CA HIS A 110 -7.69 -32.88 -7.82
C HIS A 110 -7.73 -34.07 -6.85
N HIS A 111 -7.51 -33.83 -5.57
CA HIS A 111 -7.59 -34.85 -4.53
C HIS A 111 -9.01 -35.09 -3.98
N LEU A 112 -10.02 -34.38 -4.49
CA LEU A 112 -11.41 -34.58 -4.07
C LEU A 112 -12.06 -35.78 -4.78
N SER A 113 -13.11 -36.30 -4.16
CA SER A 113 -13.84 -37.46 -4.69
C SER A 113 -14.48 -37.18 -6.05
N LEU A 114 -14.63 -38.22 -6.88
CA LEU A 114 -15.34 -38.13 -8.16
C LEU A 114 -16.78 -37.59 -7.99
N ARG A 115 -17.46 -37.89 -6.87
CA ARG A 115 -18.77 -37.32 -6.53
C ARG A 115 -18.74 -35.79 -6.45
N PHE A 116 -17.67 -35.20 -5.90
CA PHE A 116 -17.50 -33.75 -5.89
C PHE A 116 -17.41 -33.20 -7.32
N HIS A 117 -16.60 -33.83 -8.17
CA HIS A 117 -16.43 -33.41 -9.56
C HIS A 117 -17.70 -33.56 -10.41
N LEU A 118 -18.50 -34.60 -10.18
CA LEU A 118 -19.77 -34.82 -10.90
C LEU A 118 -20.92 -33.92 -10.43
N SER A 119 -20.87 -33.41 -9.19
CA SER A 119 -21.93 -32.58 -8.60
C SER A 119 -21.75 -31.07 -8.81
N ARG A 120 -20.62 -30.64 -9.39
CA ARG A 120 -20.29 -29.22 -9.57
C ARG A 120 -19.92 -28.92 -11.03
N GLN A 121 -20.44 -27.80 -11.54
CA GLN A 121 -20.04 -27.31 -12.86
C GLN A 121 -18.59 -26.79 -12.82
N THR A 122 -17.72 -27.32 -13.69
CA THR A 122 -16.30 -26.94 -13.78
C THR A 122 -16.10 -25.43 -13.91
N GLY A 123 -16.94 -24.75 -14.72
CA GLY A 123 -16.90 -23.30 -14.85
C GLY A 123 -17.24 -22.54 -13.56
N GLY A 124 -18.17 -23.08 -12.75
CA GLY A 124 -18.53 -22.49 -11.46
C GLY A 124 -17.42 -22.64 -10.42
N VAL A 125 -16.70 -23.77 -10.44
CA VAL A 125 -15.52 -24.00 -9.60
C VAL A 125 -14.39 -23.06 -10.02
N ASN A 126 -14.07 -22.97 -11.31
CA ASN A 126 -13.02 -22.09 -11.82
C ASN A 126 -13.26 -20.61 -11.45
N ARG A 127 -14.49 -20.10 -11.65
CA ARG A 127 -14.87 -18.75 -11.23
C ARG A 127 -14.76 -18.54 -9.72
N SER A 128 -14.96 -19.57 -8.92
CA SER A 128 -14.84 -19.48 -7.46
C SER A 128 -13.37 -19.42 -7.02
N ILE A 129 -12.48 -20.14 -7.69
CA ILE A 129 -11.02 -20.05 -7.49
C ILE A 129 -10.53 -18.66 -7.89
N GLU A 130 -10.93 -18.18 -9.08
CA GLU A 130 -10.49 -16.87 -9.56
C GLU A 130 -10.95 -15.74 -8.64
N ARG A 131 -12.24 -15.76 -8.22
CA ARG A 131 -12.75 -14.76 -7.27
C ARG A 131 -12.07 -14.88 -5.91
N GLY A 132 -11.83 -16.09 -5.41
CA GLY A 132 -11.19 -16.33 -4.11
C GLY A 132 -9.74 -15.86 -4.08
N THR A 133 -8.96 -16.20 -5.10
CA THR A 133 -7.55 -15.78 -5.22
C THR A 133 -7.42 -14.27 -5.37
N ARG A 134 -8.25 -13.64 -6.21
CA ARG A 134 -8.31 -12.17 -6.32
C ARG A 134 -8.75 -11.51 -5.01
N ALA A 135 -9.71 -12.07 -4.28
CA ALA A 135 -10.12 -11.53 -2.99
C ALA A 135 -8.99 -11.59 -1.95
N ILE A 136 -8.23 -12.69 -1.90
CA ILE A 136 -7.06 -12.82 -1.03
C ILE A 136 -6.01 -11.76 -1.38
N ASP A 137 -5.70 -11.59 -2.66
CA ASP A 137 -4.76 -10.58 -3.14
C ASP A 137 -5.21 -9.15 -2.78
N THR A 138 -6.47 -8.81 -3.03
CA THR A 138 -7.06 -7.51 -2.68
C THR A 138 -6.97 -7.25 -1.17
N LEU A 139 -7.30 -8.24 -0.33
CA LEU A 139 -7.23 -8.11 1.12
C LEU A 139 -5.80 -7.87 1.59
N LEU A 140 -4.85 -8.68 1.11
CA LEU A 140 -3.44 -8.56 1.45
C LEU A 140 -2.86 -7.21 1.01
N SER A 141 -3.19 -6.80 -0.21
CA SER A 141 -2.81 -5.50 -0.75
C SER A 141 -3.40 -4.38 0.08
N TYR A 142 -4.72 -4.36 0.32
CA TYR A 142 -5.38 -3.32 1.11
C TYR A 142 -4.80 -3.17 2.52
N LEU A 143 -4.52 -4.29 3.20
CA LEU A 143 -3.91 -4.28 4.53
C LEU A 143 -2.52 -3.63 4.52
N LEU A 144 -1.66 -4.04 3.59
CA LEU A 144 -0.31 -3.48 3.47
C LEU A 144 -0.33 -2.02 3.02
N PHE A 145 -1.26 -1.68 2.14
CA PHE A 145 -1.16 -0.49 1.31
C PHE A 145 -2.10 0.65 1.65
N SER A 146 -3.15 0.35 2.41
CA SER A 146 -4.11 1.33 2.90
C SER A 146 -4.17 1.29 4.42
N LEU A 147 -4.44 0.14 5.04
CA LEU A 147 -4.64 0.05 6.48
C LEU A 147 -3.38 0.44 7.28
N VAL A 148 -2.25 -0.24 7.03
CA VAL A 148 -1.00 0.01 7.77
C VAL A 148 -0.51 1.47 7.60
N PRO A 149 -0.44 2.03 6.38
CA PRO A 149 -0.03 3.42 6.19
C PRO A 149 -1.00 4.41 6.81
N THR A 150 -2.31 4.15 6.77
CA THR A 150 -3.29 5.05 7.39
C THR A 150 -3.13 5.09 8.90
N LEU A 151 -2.92 3.94 9.56
CA LEU A 151 -2.64 3.90 10.99
C LEU A 151 -1.34 4.63 11.34
N PHE A 152 -0.31 4.49 10.51
CA PHE A 152 0.94 5.23 10.64
C PHE A 152 0.75 6.74 10.49
N GLU A 153 0.01 7.17 9.45
CA GLU A 153 -0.31 8.58 9.21
C GLU A 153 -1.09 9.21 10.36
N ILE A 154 -2.11 8.50 10.88
CA ILE A 154 -2.87 8.94 12.05
C ILE A 154 -1.93 9.20 13.22
N GLY A 155 -1.06 8.23 13.56
CA GLY A 155 -0.10 8.38 14.64
C GLY A 155 0.85 9.57 14.42
N LEU A 156 1.38 9.71 13.21
CA LEU A 156 2.29 10.80 12.85
C LEU A 156 1.59 12.17 12.97
N VAL A 157 0.40 12.32 12.38
CA VAL A 157 -0.37 13.57 12.42
C VAL A 157 -0.75 13.91 13.85
N THR A 158 -1.19 12.94 14.66
CA THR A 158 -1.45 13.15 16.09
C THR A 158 -0.23 13.69 16.83
N ILE A 159 0.96 13.12 16.59
CA ILE A 159 2.21 13.61 17.19
C ILE A 159 2.55 15.04 16.74
N ILE A 160 2.40 15.34 15.45
CA ILE A 160 2.64 16.69 14.90
C ILE A 160 1.71 17.70 15.56
N LEU A 161 0.41 17.41 15.59
CA LEU A 161 -0.59 18.30 16.18
C LEU A 161 -0.34 18.51 17.67
N TRP A 162 -0.05 17.43 18.41
CA TRP A 162 0.27 17.51 19.84
C TRP A 162 1.47 18.43 20.11
N LYS A 163 2.52 18.36 19.28
CA LYS A 163 3.69 19.23 19.39
C LYS A 163 3.42 20.66 18.95
N MET A 164 2.60 20.86 17.93
CA MET A 164 2.33 22.20 17.39
C MET A 164 1.41 23.03 18.29
N PHE A 165 0.45 22.40 18.94
CA PHE A 165 -0.57 23.10 19.72
C PHE A 165 -0.31 23.09 21.22
N ASN A 166 0.73 22.37 21.68
CA ASN A 166 0.92 21.91 23.06
C ASN A 166 -0.34 21.17 23.54
N GLY A 167 -0.18 19.96 24.10
CA GLY A 167 -1.30 19.31 24.77
C GLY A 167 -1.68 20.15 25.99
N TRP A 168 -2.61 21.10 25.79
CA TRP A 168 -2.96 22.21 26.68
C TRP A 168 -2.05 23.44 26.62
#